data_AF-A0A7R9E8D2-F1
#
_entry.id   AF-A0A7R9E8D2-F1
#
_cell.length_a   1.000
_cell.length_b   1.000
_cell.length_c   1.000
_cell.angle_alpha   90.00
_cell.angle_beta   90.00
_cell.angle_gamma   90.00
#
_symmetry.space_group_name_H-M   'P 1'
#
loop_
_entity.id
_entity.type
_entity.pdbx_description
1 polymer ?
#
loop_
_entity_poly.entity_id
_entity_poly.type
_entity_poly.pdbx_seq_one_letter_code
_entity_poly.pdbx_strand_id
1 'polypeptide(L)'
;MRVALKAGASGMKTPKENVVKKRYTSFIIIRSTFQILEEFSEREHKLNLVLFDDALEHLTRLHRVLRMHRGHALVVGVGGSGKQSLTRLAAFAAGIQVFIEQN
;
A
#
# COMPACT_ATOMS: atom_id res chain seq x y z
N MET A 1 -9.32 0.12 5.81
CA MET A 1 -8.22 -0.09 4.86
C MET A 1 -8.80 -0.75 3.63
N ARG A 2 -8.86 -0.04 2.51
CA ARG A 2 -9.27 -0.58 1.21
C ARG A 2 -8.09 -0.60 0.28
N VAL A 3 -7.90 -1.72 -0.40
CA VAL A 3 -6.97 -1.89 -1.52
C VAL A 3 -7.75 -2.67 -2.58
N ALA A 4 -7.70 -2.23 -3.83
CA ALA A 4 -8.35 -2.94 -4.93
C ALA A 4 -7.32 -3.48 -5.92
N LEU A 5 -7.67 -4.50 -6.69
CA LEU A 5 -6.90 -4.93 -7.85
C LEU A 5 -7.35 -4.14 -9.08
N LYS A 6 -6.39 -3.65 -9.87
CA LYS A 6 -6.61 -3.06 -11.18
C LYS A 6 -7.00 -4.21 -12.11
N ALA A 7 -8.28 -4.30 -12.47
CA ALA A 7 -8.72 -5.23 -13.50
C ALA A 7 -8.09 -4.83 -14.85
N GLY A 8 -7.76 -5.84 -15.68
CA GLY A 8 -7.42 -5.62 -17.09
C GLY A 8 -8.48 -4.73 -17.75
N ALA A 9 -8.02 -3.82 -18.60
CA ALA A 9 -8.76 -2.70 -19.18
C ALA A 9 -10.25 -2.99 -19.47
N SER A 10 -11.12 -2.02 -19.10
CA SER A 10 -12.45 -1.70 -19.71
C SER A 10 -13.63 -1.46 -18.75
N GLY A 11 -13.44 -1.20 -17.45
CA GLY A 11 -14.63 -0.90 -16.62
C GLY A 11 -14.45 -0.21 -15.28
N MET A 12 -13.24 -0.06 -14.77
CA MET A 12 -13.03 0.63 -13.49
C MET A 12 -13.04 2.13 -13.76
N LYS A 13 -14.21 2.76 -13.60
CA LYS A 13 -14.29 4.21 -13.47
C LYS A 13 -13.38 4.57 -12.29
N THR A 14 -12.29 5.27 -12.58
CA THR A 14 -11.50 5.97 -11.56
C THR A 14 -12.48 6.62 -10.59
N PRO A 15 -12.30 6.48 -9.27
CA PRO A 15 -13.25 7.03 -8.30
C PRO A 15 -13.60 8.47 -8.71
N LYS A 16 -14.86 8.67 -9.10
CA LYS A 16 -15.36 9.97 -9.57
C LYS A 16 -15.08 10.97 -8.46
N GLU A 17 -14.14 11.88 -8.71
CA GLU A 17 -14.03 13.30 -8.32
C GLU A 17 -14.65 13.80 -7.01
N ASN A 18 -14.95 12.91 -6.07
CA ASN A 18 -15.22 13.20 -4.67
C ASN A 18 -13.92 13.06 -3.89
N VAL A 19 -12.82 13.54 -4.49
CA VAL A 19 -11.61 13.85 -3.75
C VAL A 19 -11.97 15.09 -2.96
N VAL A 20 -12.57 14.88 -1.78
CA VAL A 20 -12.29 15.78 -0.65
C VAL A 20 -10.77 15.92 -0.70
N LYS A 21 -10.25 17.11 -1.09
CA LYS A 21 -8.82 17.43 -1.06
C LYS A 21 -8.39 17.40 0.40
N LYS A 22 -8.30 16.20 0.97
CA LYS A 22 -7.74 16.00 2.28
C LYS A 22 -6.26 16.25 2.08
N ARG A 23 -5.75 17.21 2.86
CA ARG A 23 -4.40 17.73 2.81
C ARG A 23 -3.40 16.57 2.97
N TYR A 24 -3.02 15.91 1.89
CA TYR A 24 -1.87 15.02 1.92
C TYR A 24 -0.68 15.89 2.35
N THR A 25 0.11 15.39 3.29
CA THR A 25 1.14 16.15 3.99
C THR A 25 2.20 16.73 3.02
N SER A 26 2.32 16.20 1.80
CA SER A 26 2.97 16.83 0.63
C SER A 26 2.69 16.05 -0.66
N PHE A 27 2.63 16.72 -1.81
CA PHE A 27 2.58 16.09 -3.15
C PHE A 27 3.74 15.12 -3.40
N ILE A 28 4.88 15.38 -2.73
CA ILE A 28 6.09 14.56 -2.80
C ILE A 28 5.83 13.13 -2.31
N ILE A 29 5.11 12.96 -1.19
CA ILE A 29 4.85 11.64 -0.59
C ILE A 29 3.95 10.79 -1.51
N ILE A 30 2.96 11.42 -2.15
CA ILE A 30 2.07 10.72 -3.09
C ILE A 30 2.86 10.25 -4.31
N ARG A 31 3.68 11.14 -4.91
CA ARG A 31 4.49 10.80 -6.08
C ARG A 31 5.48 9.68 -5.77
N SER A 32 6.19 9.77 -4.64
CA SER A 32 7.15 8.74 -4.25
C SER A 32 6.46 7.40 -3.99
N THR A 33 5.29 7.42 -3.34
CA THR A 33 4.51 6.19 -3.08
C THR A 33 4.04 5.53 -4.38
N PHE A 34 3.62 6.33 -5.37
CA PHE A 34 3.18 5.80 -6.66
C PHE A 34 4.33 5.13 -7.43
N GLN A 35 5.52 5.74 -7.44
CA GLN A 35 6.71 5.15 -8.04
C GLN A 35 7.10 3.81 -7.38
N ILE A 36 7.10 3.78 -6.04
CA ILE A 36 7.37 2.56 -5.29
C ILE A 36 6.34 1.47 -5.60
N LEU A 37 5.07 1.85 -5.78
CA LEU A 37 4.01 0.92 -6.12
C LEU A 37 4.19 0.29 -7.51
N GLU A 38 4.59 1.09 -8.50
CA GLU A 38 4.90 0.59 -9.85
C GLU A 38 6.07 -0.41 -9.80
N GLU A 39 7.17 -0.03 -9.15
CA GLU A 39 8.35 -0.91 -8.98
C GLU A 39 8.01 -2.21 -8.22
N PHE A 40 7.20 -2.11 -7.18
CA PHE A 40 6.70 -3.27 -6.44
C PHE A 40 5.85 -4.18 -7.33
N SER A 41 4.97 -3.62 -8.17
CA SER A 41 4.09 -4.39 -9.05
C SER A 41 4.87 -5.15 -10.13
N GLU A 42 5.99 -4.58 -10.59
CA GLU A 42 6.90 -5.20 -11.55
C GLU A 42 7.69 -6.36 -10.92
N ARG A 43 8.14 -6.23 -9.66
CA ARG A 43 8.95 -7.24 -8.97
C ARG A 43 8.14 -8.38 -8.37
N GLU A 44 7.03 -8.07 -7.70
CA GLU A 44 6.23 -9.02 -6.93
C GLU A 44 4.96 -9.38 -7.70
N HIS A 45 5.09 -10.29 -8.67
CA HIS A 45 3.98 -11.04 -9.29
C HIS A 45 2.70 -10.22 -9.58
N LYS A 46 2.77 -9.23 -10.48
CA LYS A 46 1.61 -8.55 -11.10
C LYS A 46 0.52 -8.09 -10.11
N LEU A 47 0.88 -7.71 -8.88
CA LEU A 47 -0.07 -7.11 -7.95
C LEU A 47 -0.37 -5.68 -8.40
N ASN A 48 -1.29 -5.54 -9.36
CA ASN A 48 -1.75 -4.23 -9.80
C ASN A 48 -2.66 -3.63 -8.72
N LEU A 49 -2.11 -3.03 -7.67
CA LEU A 49 -2.92 -2.49 -6.58
C LEU A 49 -3.43 -1.08 -6.91
N VAL A 50 -4.60 -0.76 -6.40
CA VAL A 50 -5.15 0.59 -6.30
C VAL A 50 -5.27 0.92 -4.83
N LEU A 51 -4.52 1.92 -4.38
CA LEU A 51 -4.52 2.40 -3.00
C LEU A 51 -5.55 3.51 -2.84
N PHE A 52 -6.39 3.39 -1.81
CA PHE A 52 -7.29 4.45 -1.37
C PHE A 52 -6.61 5.27 -0.26
N ASP A 53 -7.18 6.42 0.10
CA ASP A 53 -6.61 7.33 1.10
C ASP A 53 -6.32 6.66 2.45
N ASP A 54 -7.24 5.80 2.88
CA ASP A 54 -7.06 5.05 4.12
C ASP A 54 -5.87 4.10 4.01
N ALA A 55 -5.66 3.44 2.87
CA ALA A 55 -4.47 2.61 2.64
C ALA A 55 -3.17 3.41 2.62
N LEU A 56 -3.14 4.63 2.07
CA LEU A 56 -1.95 5.49 2.10
C LEU A 56 -1.57 5.89 3.55
N GLU A 57 -2.56 6.17 4.38
CA GLU A 57 -2.33 6.45 5.80
C GLU A 57 -1.78 5.22 6.53
N HIS A 58 -2.37 4.04 6.30
CA HIS A 58 -1.89 2.79 6.90
C HIS A 58 -0.49 2.43 6.39
N LEU A 59 -0.20 2.65 5.12
CA LEU A 59 1.12 2.42 4.51
C LEU A 59 2.17 3.30 5.20
N THR A 60 1.87 4.58 5.40
CA THR A 60 2.78 5.52 6.08
C THR A 60 3.04 5.08 7.52
N ARG A 61 2.00 4.65 8.24
CA ARG A 61 2.15 4.12 9.61
C ARG A 61 2.99 2.86 9.65
N LEU A 62 2.74 1.90 8.76
CA LEU A 62 3.51 0.66 8.67
C LEU A 62 4.97 0.93 8.33
N HIS A 63 5.25 1.72 7.29
CA HIS A 63 6.60 2.09 6.90
C HIS A 63 7.36 2.76 8.05
N ARG A 64 6.69 3.63 8.82
CA ARG A 64 7.29 4.26 10.00
C ARG A 64 7.64 3.22 11.07
N VAL A 65 6.73 2.32 11.43
CA VAL A 65 6.97 1.29 12.44
C VAL A 65 8.10 0.35 12.02
N LEU A 66 8.13 -0.06 10.75
CA LEU A 66 9.17 -0.93 10.20
C LEU A 66 10.58 -0.33 10.27
N ARG A 67 10.69 1.00 10.24
CA ARG A 67 11.98 1.72 10.37
C ARG A 67 12.36 2.05 11.81
N MET A 68 11.50 1.79 12.80
CA MET A 68 11.85 1.97 14.21
C MET A 68 12.72 0.81 14.69
N HIS A 69 13.71 1.13 15.53
CA HIS A 69 14.47 0.10 16.22
C HIS A 69 13.52 -0.71 17.12
N ARG A 70 13.49 -2.05 16.94
CA ARG A 70 12.59 -2.96 17.65
C ARG A 70 11.10 -2.61 17.48
N GLY A 71 10.72 -2.12 16.30
CA GLY A 71 9.33 -1.84 15.95
C GLY A 71 8.51 -3.11 15.74
N HIS A 72 7.29 -3.15 16.28
CA HIS A 72 6.33 -4.23 16.08
C HIS A 72 4.98 -3.64 15.65
N ALA A 73 4.31 -4.28 14.69
CA ALA A 73 2.98 -3.87 14.23
C ALA A 73 2.02 -5.06 14.23
N LEU A 74 0.84 -4.87 14.81
CA LEU A 74 -0.29 -5.79 14.69
C LEU A 74 -1.26 -5.25 13.64
N VAL A 75 -1.46 -6.00 12.54
CA VAL A 75 -2.33 -5.57 11.43
C VAL A 75 -3.61 -6.40 11.44
N VAL A 76 -4.72 -5.79 11.86
CA VAL A 76 -6.03 -6.46 11.99
C VAL A 76 -7.01 -5.95 10.94
N GLY A 77 -7.93 -6.82 10.51
CA GLY A 77 -9.01 -6.48 9.59
C GLY A 77 -9.64 -7.71 8.96
N VAL A 78 -10.75 -7.52 8.26
CA VAL A 78 -11.50 -8.60 7.60
C VAL A 78 -10.75 -9.23 6.43
N GLY A 79 -11.16 -10.43 6.00
CA GLY A 79 -10.63 -11.07 4.80
C GLY A 79 -10.74 -10.16 3.57
N GLY A 80 -9.74 -10.17 2.69
CA GLY A 80 -9.75 -9.34 1.47
C GLY A 80 -9.48 -7.84 1.67
N SER A 81 -9.25 -7.36 2.90
CA SER A 81 -9.00 -5.92 3.15
C SER A 81 -7.61 -5.42 2.70
N GLY A 82 -6.79 -6.28 2.09
CA GLY A 82 -5.47 -5.92 1.56
C GLY A 82 -4.34 -5.84 2.59
N LYS A 83 -4.52 -6.34 3.83
CA LYS A 83 -3.51 -6.28 4.92
C LYS A 83 -2.14 -6.81 4.47
N GLN A 84 -2.14 -8.01 3.90
CA GLN A 84 -0.92 -8.68 3.47
C GLN A 84 -0.23 -7.91 2.35
N SER A 85 -0.97 -7.49 1.32
CA SER A 85 -0.43 -6.71 0.20
C SER A 85 0.15 -5.38 0.67
N LEU A 86 -0.52 -4.68 1.58
CA LEU A 86 -0.04 -3.39 2.08
C LEU A 86 1.19 -3.54 3.00
N THR A 87 1.23 -4.57 3.84
CA THR A 87 2.40 -4.86 4.67
C THR A 87 3.61 -5.19 3.81
N ARG A 88 3.44 -5.99 2.75
CA ARG A 88 4.53 -6.28 1.80
C ARG A 88 5.00 -5.03 1.07
N LEU A 89 4.08 -4.18 0.60
CA LEU A 89 4.42 -2.90 -0.01
C LEU A 89 5.18 -1.98 0.95
N ALA A 90 4.77 -1.92 2.23
CA ALA A 90 5.45 -1.12 3.25
C ALA A 90 6.88 -1.63 3.51
N ALA A 91 7.07 -2.94 3.57
CA ALA A 91 8.38 -3.56 3.74
C ALA A 91 9.28 -3.33 2.52
N PHE A 92 8.72 -3.46 1.31
CA PHE A 92 9.42 -3.13 0.08
C PHE A 92 9.88 -1.67 0.07
N ALA A 93 9.00 -0.73 0.40
CA ALA A 93 9.31 0.69 0.52
C ALA A 93 10.41 0.98 1.57
N ALA A 94 10.46 0.18 2.64
CA ALA A 94 11.47 0.27 3.69
C ALA A 94 12.80 -0.44 3.34
N GLY A 95 12.88 -1.15 2.21
CA GLY A 95 14.04 -1.97 1.83
C GLY A 95 14.23 -3.21 2.72
N ILE A 96 13.15 -3.73 3.31
CA ILE A 96 13.17 -4.86 4.24
C ILE A 96 12.72 -6.13 3.52
N GLN A 97 13.49 -7.21 3.68
CA GLN A 97 13.13 -8.53 3.18
C GLN A 97 11.99 -9.12 4.03
N VAL A 98 10.92 -9.55 3.37
CA VAL A 98 9.78 -10.19 4.04
C VAL A 98 10.01 -11.69 4.13
N PHE A 99 9.99 -12.23 5.34
CA PHE A 99 9.94 -13.66 5.58
C PHE A 99 8.50 -14.09 5.85
N ILE A 100 8.06 -15.17 5.21
CA ILE A 100 6.77 -15.79 5.44
C ILE A 100 7.05 -17.23 5.81
N GLU A 101 6.68 -17.60 7.03
CA GLU A 101 6.82 -18.95 7.50
C GLU A 101 5.87 -19.85 6.70
N GLN A 102 6.44 -20.77 5.93
CA GLN A 102 5.69 -21.82 5.25
C GLN A 102 5.56 -22.97 6.25
N ASN A 103 4.34 -23.19 6.73
CA ASN A 103 3.98 -24.38 7.50
C ASN A 103 3.69 -25.55 6.56
#